data_AF-A0A7Y7QWA1-F1
#
_entry.id   AF-A0A7Y7QWA1-F1
#
_cell.length_a   1.000
_cell.length_b   1.000
_cell.length_c   1.000
_cell.angle_alpha   90.00
_cell.angle_beta   90.00
_cell.angle_gamma   90.00
#
_symmetry.space_group_name_H-M   'P 1'
#
loop_
_entity.id
_entity.type
_entity.pdbx_description
1 polymer ?
#
loop_
_entity_poly.entity_id
_entity_poly.type
_entity_poly.pdbx_seq_one_letter_code
_entity_poly.pdbx_strand_id
1 'polypeptide(L)'
;MTNQRFFARLDTMVEWTGIPALAKGTPKRRPLRWPATLALALAFGGYGFSVLHAMGFPAASLGYGIEMLGFAIGCFVQIWGPLKPFGSMERADEWDRAVRARAYLVTFAVFAVTTMVALALMMAALAFDYSREAVMQGGAQTLFLLFAILNAMPTAHASWSVRWQRDGDQPD
;
A
#
# COMPACT_ATOMS: atom_id res chain seq x y z
N MET A 1 6.55 -41.44 -11.49
CA MET A 1 7.96 -41.15 -11.88
C MET A 1 8.14 -40.68 -13.33
N THR A 2 7.12 -40.78 -14.21
CA THR A 2 7.24 -40.45 -15.65
C THR A 2 7.15 -38.95 -15.97
N ASN A 3 6.35 -38.18 -15.22
CA ASN A 3 6.13 -36.74 -15.49
C ASN A 3 7.38 -35.89 -15.30
N GLN A 4 8.23 -36.20 -14.31
CA GLN A 4 9.46 -35.42 -14.03
C GLN A 4 10.42 -35.41 -15.23
N ARG A 5 10.54 -36.53 -15.97
CA ARG A 5 11.42 -36.62 -17.15
C ARG A 5 10.86 -35.86 -18.36
N PHE A 6 9.54 -35.75 -18.47
CA PHE A 6 8.89 -35.02 -19.56
C PHE A 6 9.04 -33.51 -19.36
N PHE A 7 8.75 -33.01 -18.15
CA PHE A 7 8.95 -31.59 -17.83
C PHE A 7 10.42 -31.17 -17.94
N ALA A 8 11.35 -32.00 -17.45
CA ALA A 8 12.78 -31.72 -17.60
C ALA A 8 13.22 -31.59 -19.07
N ARG A 9 12.69 -32.42 -19.98
CA ARG A 9 12.99 -32.34 -21.41
C ARG A 9 12.39 -31.10 -22.08
N LEU A 10 11.20 -30.68 -21.65
CA LEU A 10 10.59 -29.43 -22.14
C LEU A 10 11.39 -28.22 -21.68
N ASP A 11 11.85 -28.19 -20.43
CA ASP A 11 12.71 -27.12 -19.93
C ASP A 11 14.02 -27.02 -20.73
N THR A 12 14.66 -28.15 -21.05
CA THR A 12 15.89 -28.15 -21.88
C THR A 12 15.64 -27.69 -23.32
N MET A 13 14.47 -28.01 -23.89
CA MET A 13 14.11 -27.53 -25.25
C MET A 13 13.83 -26.03 -25.29
N VAL A 14 13.34 -25.47 -24.19
CA VAL A 14 13.01 -24.04 -24.07
C VAL A 14 14.25 -23.20 -23.70
N GLU A 15 15.26 -23.78 -23.04
CA GLU A 15 16.51 -23.10 -22.69
C GLU A 15 17.24 -22.48 -23.89
N TRP A 16 17.23 -23.15 -25.05
CA TRP A 16 17.89 -22.64 -26.26
C TRP A 16 17.27 -21.36 -26.81
N THR A 17 16.01 -21.06 -26.46
CA THR A 17 15.32 -19.84 -26.91
C THR A 17 15.73 -18.58 -26.15
N GLY A 18 16.48 -18.70 -25.03
CA GLY A 18 16.85 -17.57 -24.16
C GLY A 18 15.68 -16.92 -23.41
N ILE A 19 14.43 -17.31 -23.71
CA ILE A 19 13.20 -16.89 -23.03
C ILE A 19 13.23 -17.19 -21.51
N PRO A 20 13.72 -18.35 -21.02
CA PRO A 20 13.76 -18.60 -19.58
C PRO A 20 14.77 -17.71 -18.83
N ALA A 21 15.81 -17.21 -19.50
CA ALA A 21 16.76 -16.26 -18.91
C ALA A 21 16.14 -14.86 -18.70
N LEU A 22 15.22 -14.44 -19.58
CA LEU A 22 14.42 -13.21 -19.43
C LEU A 22 13.35 -13.32 -18.33
N ALA A 23 12.92 -14.54 -18.01
CA ALA A 23 11.99 -14.83 -16.91
C ALA A 23 12.69 -14.94 -15.55
N LYS A 24 13.98 -15.28 -15.52
CA LYS A 24 14.82 -15.37 -14.30
C LYS A 24 15.30 -14.00 -13.76
N GLY A 25 14.54 -12.93 -13.99
CA GLY A 25 14.78 -11.68 -13.26
C GLY A 25 14.45 -11.93 -11.80
N THR A 26 15.45 -11.94 -10.91
CA THR A 26 15.25 -12.13 -9.46
C THR A 26 14.25 -11.08 -8.97
N PRO A 27 13.02 -11.47 -8.62
CA PRO A 27 11.99 -10.51 -8.29
C PRO A 27 12.42 -9.77 -7.01
N LYS A 28 12.55 -8.43 -7.09
CA LYS A 28 12.86 -7.59 -5.92
C LYS A 28 11.70 -7.65 -4.93
N ARG A 29 11.76 -8.60 -4.00
CA ARG A 29 10.71 -8.88 -3.00
C ARG A 29 11.15 -8.38 -1.62
N ARG A 30 11.20 -7.06 -1.43
CA ARG A 30 11.58 -6.46 -0.14
C ARG A 30 10.33 -6.15 0.70
N PRO A 31 9.99 -6.95 1.72
CA PRO A 31 8.85 -6.67 2.58
C PRO A 31 9.12 -5.44 3.46
N LEU A 32 8.53 -4.30 3.08
CA LEU A 32 8.56 -3.06 3.86
C LEU A 32 7.43 -3.03 4.88
N ARG A 33 7.39 -4.02 5.78
CA ARG A 33 6.33 -4.19 6.80
C ARG A 33 6.20 -2.96 7.69
N TRP A 34 7.29 -2.63 8.38
CA TRP A 34 7.32 -1.57 9.39
C TRP A 34 7.15 -0.16 8.82
N PRO A 35 7.84 0.22 7.72
CA PRO A 35 7.65 1.55 7.14
C PRO A 35 6.23 1.79 6.63
N ALA A 36 5.62 0.78 6.01
CA ALA A 36 4.23 0.89 5.53
C ALA A 36 3.21 1.01 6.67
N THR A 37 3.38 0.21 7.74
CA THR A 37 2.50 0.33 8.91
C THR A 37 2.69 1.63 9.65
N LEU A 38 3.95 2.11 9.77
CA LEU A 38 4.23 3.39 10.41
C LEU A 38 3.62 4.54 9.61
N ALA A 39 3.72 4.52 8.28
CA ALA A 39 3.09 5.50 7.40
C ALA A 39 1.57 5.60 7.64
N LEU A 40 0.89 4.45 7.68
CA LEU A 40 -0.56 4.41 7.94
C LEU A 40 -0.88 4.86 9.37
N ALA A 41 -0.12 4.41 10.36
CA ALA A 41 -0.34 4.80 11.75
C ALA A 41 -0.19 6.31 11.95
N LEU A 42 0.79 6.94 11.29
CA LEU A 42 0.98 8.39 11.30
C LEU A 42 -0.15 9.10 10.54
N ALA A 43 -0.56 8.60 9.37
CA ALA A 43 -1.66 9.20 8.60
C ALA A 43 -2.99 9.17 9.39
N PHE A 44 -3.40 8.00 9.88
CA PHE A 44 -4.62 7.87 10.68
C PHE A 44 -4.51 8.56 12.05
N GLY A 45 -3.35 8.48 12.69
CA GLY A 45 -3.10 9.12 13.99
C GLY A 45 -3.12 10.65 13.89
N GLY A 46 -2.50 11.22 12.87
CA GLY A 46 -2.51 12.66 12.60
C GLY A 46 -3.92 13.16 12.29
N TYR A 47 -4.64 12.46 11.42
CA TYR A 47 -6.04 12.79 11.11
C TYR A 47 -6.94 12.71 12.34
N GLY A 48 -6.87 11.60 13.10
CA GLY A 48 -7.65 11.42 14.32
C GLY A 48 -7.34 12.49 15.38
N PHE A 49 -6.07 12.87 15.53
CA PHE A 49 -5.67 13.95 16.42
C PHE A 49 -6.29 15.29 16.01
N SER A 50 -6.29 15.61 14.71
CA SER A 50 -6.92 16.82 14.18
C SER A 50 -8.44 16.81 14.40
N VAL A 51 -9.12 15.67 14.18
CA VAL A 51 -10.57 15.53 14.43
C VAL A 51 -10.90 15.74 15.91
N LEU A 52 -10.14 15.13 16.82
CA LEU A 52 -10.36 15.25 18.28
C LEU A 52 -10.20 16.68 18.78
N HIS A 53 -9.39 17.50 18.11
CA HIS A 53 -9.20 18.92 18.43
C HIS A 53 -10.07 19.83 17.56
N ALA A 54 -11.19 19.32 17.07
CA ALA A 54 -12.18 20.08 16.30
C ALA A 54 -11.62 20.76 15.05
N MET A 55 -10.51 20.26 14.50
CA MET A 55 -9.77 20.91 13.40
C MET A 55 -9.35 22.35 13.73
N GLY A 56 -9.27 22.71 15.01
CA GLY A 56 -8.89 24.04 15.48
C GLY A 56 -7.38 24.25 15.55
N PHE A 57 -6.94 25.46 15.23
CA PHE A 57 -5.54 25.87 15.40
C PHE A 57 -5.21 26.04 16.90
N PRO A 58 -4.00 25.66 17.39
CA PRO A 58 -2.85 25.10 16.69
C PRO A 58 -2.77 23.56 16.71
N ALA A 59 -3.61 22.86 17.46
CA ALA A 59 -3.50 21.40 17.60
C ALA A 59 -3.76 20.68 16.26
N ALA A 60 -4.67 21.17 15.43
CA ALA A 60 -4.94 20.58 14.12
C ALA A 60 -3.79 20.71 13.11
N SER A 61 -2.90 21.69 13.26
CA SER A 61 -1.71 21.80 12.40
C SER A 61 -0.62 20.80 12.80
N LEU A 62 -0.54 20.43 14.09
CA LEU A 62 0.29 19.32 14.54
C LEU A 62 -0.22 17.99 13.99
N GLY A 63 -1.53 17.74 14.10
CA GLY A 63 -2.15 16.55 13.52
C GLY A 63 -1.93 16.46 12.00
N TYR A 64 -2.09 17.57 11.29
CA TYR A 64 -1.76 17.68 9.87
C TYR A 64 -0.29 17.38 9.57
N GLY A 65 0.64 17.91 10.38
CA GLY A 65 2.07 17.65 10.21
C GLY A 65 2.42 16.16 10.37
N ILE A 66 1.82 15.50 11.37
CA ILE A 66 1.96 14.06 11.58
C ILE A 66 1.40 13.28 10.38
N GLU A 67 0.24 13.69 9.87
CA GLU A 67 -0.37 13.09 8.68
C GLU A 67 0.52 13.24 7.45
N MET A 68 1.08 14.42 7.22
CA MET A 68 2.00 14.70 6.11
C MET A 68 3.25 13.83 6.15
N LEU A 69 3.79 13.56 7.35
CA LEU A 69 4.90 12.61 7.51
C LEU A 69 4.48 11.19 7.12
N GLY A 70 3.29 10.75 7.55
CA GLY A 70 2.72 9.47 7.13
C GLY A 70 2.56 9.37 5.62
N PHE A 71 1.99 10.40 4.99
CA PHE A 71 1.85 10.50 3.54
C PHE A 71 3.20 10.44 2.82
N ALA A 72 4.20 11.22 3.25
CA ALA A 72 5.53 11.23 2.66
C ALA A 72 6.18 9.84 2.70
N ILE A 73 6.15 9.16 3.84
CA ILE A 73 6.66 7.79 3.98
C ILE A 73 5.89 6.84 3.05
N GLY A 74 4.56 7.00 2.96
CA GLY A 74 3.71 6.22 2.04
C GLY A 74 4.17 6.30 0.58
N CYS A 75 4.51 7.49 0.09
CA CYS A 75 5.04 7.69 -1.25
C CYS A 75 6.35 6.92 -1.49
N PHE A 76 7.29 6.93 -0.53
CA PHE A 76 8.54 6.16 -0.65
C PHE A 76 8.31 4.65 -0.63
N VAL A 77 7.38 4.20 0.21
CA VAL A 77 7.03 2.78 0.37
C VAL A 77 6.34 2.22 -0.88
N GLN A 78 5.64 3.04 -1.67
CA GLN A 78 5.09 2.63 -2.95
C GLN A 78 6.19 2.36 -3.99
N ILE A 79 7.28 3.14 -3.96
CA ILE A 79 8.39 3.03 -4.92
C ILE A 79 9.28 1.83 -4.60
N TRP A 80 9.62 1.63 -3.33
CA TRP A 80 10.50 0.54 -2.89
C TRP A 80 9.75 -0.70 -2.39
N GLY A 81 8.43 -0.65 -2.45
CA GLY A 81 7.52 -1.69 -2.01
C GLY A 81 7.77 -3.05 -2.66
N PRO A 82 7.25 -4.13 -2.05
CA PRO A 82 7.28 -5.46 -2.62
C PRO A 82 6.33 -5.60 -3.83
N LEU A 83 5.40 -4.65 -4.00
CA LEU A 83 4.50 -4.60 -5.13
C LEU A 83 5.19 -3.87 -6.28
N LYS A 84 5.37 -4.59 -7.37
CA LYS A 84 5.91 -4.04 -8.60
C LYS A 84 5.02 -2.92 -9.16
N PRO A 85 5.58 -1.79 -9.62
CA PRO A 85 4.81 -0.70 -10.21
C PRO A 85 4.02 -1.15 -11.44
N PHE A 86 2.92 -0.43 -11.74
CA PHE A 86 2.25 -0.55 -13.05
C PHE A 86 3.22 -0.05 -14.14
N GLY A 87 3.49 -0.87 -15.16
CA GLY A 87 4.38 -0.52 -16.27
C GLY A 87 5.85 -0.94 -16.13
N SER A 88 6.21 -1.74 -15.12
CA SER A 88 7.55 -2.36 -15.07
C SER A 88 7.75 -3.32 -16.27
N MET A 89 8.90 -3.21 -16.95
CA MET A 89 9.25 -4.04 -18.13
C MET A 89 9.43 -5.53 -17.81
N GLU A 90 9.78 -5.86 -16.57
CA GLU A 90 9.82 -7.26 -16.16
C GLU A 90 8.39 -7.81 -16.09
N ARG A 91 8.10 -8.90 -16.79
CA ARG A 91 6.78 -9.56 -16.76
C ARG A 91 6.41 -9.88 -15.31
N ALA A 92 5.28 -9.34 -14.84
CA ALA A 92 4.72 -9.75 -13.56
C ALA A 92 4.20 -11.19 -13.73
N ASP A 93 4.77 -12.11 -12.96
CA ASP A 93 4.27 -13.47 -12.85
C ASP A 93 2.81 -13.46 -12.43
N GLU A 94 2.08 -14.55 -12.71
CA GLU A 94 0.68 -14.68 -12.33
C GLU A 94 0.48 -14.53 -10.82
N TRP A 95 1.45 -14.99 -10.04
CA TRP A 95 1.48 -14.81 -8.59
C TRP A 95 1.58 -13.34 -8.17
N ASP A 96 2.46 -12.55 -8.80
CA ASP A 96 2.62 -11.11 -8.51
C ASP A 96 1.34 -10.34 -8.86
N ARG A 97 0.67 -10.72 -9.96
CA ARG A 97 -0.63 -10.14 -10.35
C ARG A 97 -1.72 -10.47 -9.32
N ALA A 98 -1.79 -11.71 -8.85
CA ALA A 98 -2.76 -12.13 -7.84
C ALA A 98 -2.53 -11.44 -6.48
N VAL A 99 -1.27 -11.32 -6.04
CA VAL A 99 -0.91 -10.60 -4.80
C VAL A 99 -1.28 -9.13 -4.92
N ARG A 100 -0.96 -8.50 -6.06
CA ARG A 100 -1.33 -7.10 -6.33
C ARG A 100 -2.84 -6.90 -6.32
N ALA A 101 -3.60 -7.72 -7.04
CA ALA A 101 -5.06 -7.61 -7.10
C ALA A 101 -5.68 -7.68 -5.71
N ARG A 102 -5.26 -8.65 -4.89
CA ARG A 102 -5.74 -8.76 -3.49
C ARG A 102 -5.39 -7.53 -2.65
N ALA A 103 -4.16 -7.03 -2.76
CA ALA A 103 -3.73 -5.85 -2.02
C ALA A 103 -4.55 -4.59 -2.38
N TYR A 104 -4.85 -4.40 -3.68
CA TYR A 104 -5.67 -3.27 -4.11
C TYR A 104 -7.16 -3.44 -3.78
N LEU A 105 -7.70 -4.66 -3.75
CA LEU A 105 -9.07 -4.91 -3.28
C LEU A 105 -9.23 -4.52 -1.80
N VAL A 106 -8.27 -4.90 -0.96
CA VAL A 106 -8.27 -4.50 0.46
C VAL A 106 -8.07 -2.99 0.60
N THR A 107 -7.17 -2.40 -0.19
CA THR A 107 -6.96 -0.96 -0.21
C THR A 107 -8.24 -0.21 -0.60
N PHE A 108 -8.95 -0.70 -1.62
CA PHE A 108 -10.24 -0.14 -2.04
C PHE A 108 -11.28 -0.23 -0.92
N ALA A 109 -11.39 -1.36 -0.22
CA ALA A 109 -12.30 -1.50 0.91
C ALA A 109 -11.97 -0.50 2.04
N VAL A 110 -10.69 -0.38 2.43
CA VAL A 110 -10.25 0.59 3.45
C VAL A 110 -10.49 2.03 2.99
N PHE A 111 -10.21 2.34 1.73
CA PHE A 111 -10.47 3.65 1.13
C PHE A 111 -11.96 4.00 1.16
N ALA A 112 -12.82 3.07 0.74
CA ALA A 112 -14.27 3.27 0.70
C ALA A 112 -14.84 3.47 2.12
N VAL A 113 -14.46 2.62 3.08
CA VAL A 113 -14.90 2.75 4.48
C VAL A 113 -14.40 4.07 5.08
N THR A 114 -13.14 4.43 4.88
CA THR A 114 -12.58 5.70 5.36
C THR A 114 -13.33 6.89 4.75
N THR A 115 -13.62 6.85 3.46
CA THR A 115 -14.38 7.90 2.77
C THR A 115 -15.79 8.03 3.34
N MET A 116 -16.50 6.92 3.56
CA MET A 116 -17.83 6.93 4.16
C MET A 116 -17.82 7.54 5.56
N VAL A 117 -16.85 7.14 6.40
CA VAL A 117 -16.68 7.68 7.76
C VAL A 117 -16.36 9.17 7.72
N ALA A 118 -15.43 9.60 6.86
CA ALA A 118 -15.05 11.00 6.75
C ALA A 118 -16.21 11.87 6.25
N LEU A 119 -16.98 11.40 5.26
CA LEU A 119 -18.18 12.09 4.80
C LEU A 119 -19.24 12.19 5.91
N ALA A 120 -19.46 11.12 6.67
CA ALA A 120 -20.38 11.14 7.81
C ALA A 120 -19.93 12.16 8.88
N LEU A 121 -18.63 12.22 9.18
CA LEU A 121 -18.06 13.21 10.10
C LEU A 121 -18.23 14.65 9.59
N MET A 122 -18.01 14.90 8.30
CA MET A 122 -18.23 16.23 7.71
C MET A 122 -19.70 16.64 7.74
N MET A 123 -20.62 15.71 7.42
CA MET A 123 -22.06 15.96 7.50
C MET A 123 -22.49 16.23 8.95
N ALA A 124 -21.96 15.47 9.92
CA ALA A 124 -22.19 15.72 11.33
C ALA A 124 -21.66 17.09 11.75
N ALA A 125 -20.43 17.47 11.34
CA ALA A 125 -19.86 18.77 11.65
C ALA A 125 -20.73 19.93 11.14
N LEU A 126 -21.26 19.81 9.91
CA LEU A 126 -22.22 20.77 9.37
C LEU A 126 -23.55 20.79 10.14
N ALA A 127 -24.03 19.64 10.61
CA ALA A 127 -25.26 19.55 11.41
C ALA A 127 -25.11 20.11 12.83
N PHE A 128 -23.90 20.11 13.38
CA PHE A 128 -23.58 20.66 14.71
C PHE A 128 -22.95 22.06 14.65
N ASP A 129 -23.17 22.80 13.56
CA ASP A 129 -22.74 24.19 13.37
C ASP A 129 -21.23 24.44 13.60
N TYR A 130 -20.38 23.46 13.26
CA TYR A 130 -18.93 23.68 13.25
C TYR A 130 -18.54 24.76 12.23
N SER A 131 -17.42 25.44 12.49
CA SER A 131 -16.96 26.49 11.59
C SER A 131 -16.70 25.95 10.18
N ARG A 132 -17.07 26.74 9.16
CA ARG A 132 -16.85 26.39 7.75
C ARG A 132 -15.38 26.11 7.46
N GLU A 133 -14.49 26.85 8.10
CA GLU A 133 -13.04 26.68 8.01
C GLU A 133 -12.60 25.30 8.51
N ALA A 134 -13.11 24.85 9.66
CA ALA A 134 -12.82 23.53 10.21
C ALA A 134 -13.30 22.41 9.27
N VAL A 135 -14.48 22.56 8.66
CA VAL A 135 -15.02 21.59 7.70
C VAL A 135 -14.19 21.56 6.42
N MET A 136 -13.79 22.71 5.88
CA MET A 136 -12.92 22.79 4.70
C MET A 136 -11.54 22.19 4.96
N GLN A 137 -10.96 22.46 6.13
CA GLN A 137 -9.69 21.87 6.55
C GLN A 137 -9.83 20.35 6.70
N GLY A 138 -10.88 19.87 7.36
CA GLY A 138 -11.18 18.44 7.45
C GLY A 138 -11.34 17.79 6.08
N GLY A 139 -11.94 18.49 5.12
CA GLY A 139 -12.00 18.12 3.71
C GLY A 139 -10.62 17.90 3.09
N ALA A 140 -9.75 18.91 3.21
CA ALA A 140 -8.39 18.84 2.69
C ALA A 140 -7.57 17.72 3.34
N GLN A 141 -7.60 17.58 4.67
CA GLN A 141 -6.92 16.49 5.38
C GLN A 141 -7.46 15.13 4.94
N THR A 142 -8.77 14.98 4.77
CA THR A 142 -9.33 13.71 4.29
C THR A 142 -8.76 13.30 2.94
N LEU A 143 -8.55 14.25 2.01
CA LEU A 143 -7.91 13.94 0.72
C LEU A 143 -6.49 13.40 0.90
N PHE A 144 -5.69 13.99 1.78
CA PHE A 144 -4.33 13.54 2.05
C PHE A 144 -4.29 12.16 2.73
N LEU A 145 -5.20 11.90 3.68
CA LEU A 145 -5.38 10.59 4.30
C LEU A 145 -5.71 9.54 3.23
N LEU A 146 -6.63 9.84 2.33
CA LEU A 146 -7.01 8.94 1.23
C LEU A 146 -5.82 8.64 0.30
N PHE A 147 -5.00 9.64 -0.01
CA PHE A 147 -3.76 9.42 -0.75
C PHE A 147 -2.74 8.58 0.02
N ALA A 148 -2.58 8.81 1.33
CA ALA A 148 -1.71 8.00 2.17
C ALA A 148 -2.15 6.52 2.19
N ILE A 149 -3.46 6.27 2.24
CA ILE A 149 -4.04 4.91 2.12
C ILE A 149 -3.68 4.31 0.76
N LEU A 150 -3.91 5.02 -0.35
CA LEU A 150 -3.60 4.50 -1.69
C LEU A 150 -2.12 4.14 -1.88
N ASN A 151 -1.22 4.89 -1.25
CA ASN A 151 0.23 4.70 -1.41
C ASN A 151 0.79 3.64 -0.44
N ALA A 152 0.37 3.63 0.82
CA ALA A 152 0.95 2.76 1.85
C ALA A 152 0.19 1.44 2.05
N MET A 153 -1.15 1.42 1.89
CA MET A 153 -1.98 0.26 2.22
C MET A 153 -1.72 -0.97 1.34
N PRO A 154 -1.54 -0.86 0.01
CA PRO A 154 -1.23 -2.03 -0.81
C PRO A 154 0.07 -2.70 -0.35
N THR A 155 1.10 -1.88 -0.08
CA THR A 155 2.40 -2.36 0.38
C THR A 155 2.33 -2.94 1.79
N ALA A 156 1.60 -2.31 2.72
CA ALA A 156 1.39 -2.86 4.06
C ALA A 156 0.71 -4.23 3.98
N HIS A 157 -0.42 -4.32 3.27
CA HIS A 157 -1.16 -5.57 3.12
C HIS A 157 -0.29 -6.67 2.48
N ALA A 158 0.37 -6.39 1.36
CA ALA A 158 1.24 -7.36 0.70
C ALA A 158 2.42 -7.79 1.58
N SER A 159 3.01 -6.85 2.33
CA SER A 159 4.16 -7.14 3.20
C SER A 159 3.80 -8.07 4.36
N TRP A 160 2.58 -7.99 4.88
CA TRP A 160 2.10 -8.80 6.01
C TRP A 160 1.39 -10.09 5.60
N SER A 161 0.57 -10.06 4.54
CA SER A 161 -0.21 -11.22 4.08
C SER A 161 0.62 -12.29 3.38
N VAL A 162 1.78 -11.91 2.82
CA VAL A 162 2.65 -12.82 2.08
C VAL A 162 3.82 -13.26 2.93
N ARG A 163 4.05 -14.58 2.97
CA ARG A 163 5.32 -15.16 3.46
C ARG A 163 6.36 -15.00 2.36
N TRP A 164 7.16 -13.96 2.48
CA TRP A 164 8.31 -13.74 1.62
C TRP A 164 9.39 -14.76 1.98
N GLN A 165 9.67 -15.71 1.09
CA GLN A 165 10.84 -16.58 1.23
C GLN A 165 12.08 -15.69 1.24
N ARG A 166 12.93 -15.88 2.25
CA ARG A 166 14.22 -15.23 2.36
C ARG A 166 15.13 -15.96 1.39
N ASP A 167 15.72 -15.26 0.42
CA ASP A 167 16.79 -15.82 -0.40
C ASP A 167 17.91 -16.26 0.57
N GLY A 168 17.99 -17.56 0.87
CA GLY A 168 18.86 -18.12 1.91
C GLY A 168 18.49 -19.51 2.41
N ASP A 169 17.22 -19.96 2.28
CA ASP A 169 16.80 -21.32 2.66
C ASP A 169 16.77 -22.26 1.44
N GLN A 170 17.87 -22.32 0.70
CA GLN A 170 18.13 -23.43 -0.21
C GLN A 170 18.98 -24.42 0.58
N PRO A 171 18.46 -25.58 1.03
CA PRO A 171 19.30 -26.59 1.63
C PRO A 171 20.30 -27.08 0.58
N ASP A 172 21.58 -26.98 0.91
CA ASP A 172 22.68 -27.60 0.17
C ASP A 172 22.44 -29.10 -0.08
#